data_AF-A0A1H5ZF79-F1
#
_entry.id   AF-A0A1H5ZF79-F1
#
_cell.length_a   1.000
_cell.length_b   1.000
_cell.length_c   1.000
_cell.angle_alpha   90.00
_cell.angle_beta   90.00
_cell.angle_gamma   90.00
#
_symmetry.space_group_name_H-M   'P 1'
#
loop_
_entity.id
_entity.type
_entity.pdbx_description
1 polymer ?
#
loop_
_entity_poly.entity_id
_entity_poly.type
_entity_poly.pdbx_seq_one_letter_code
_entity_poly.pdbx_strand_id
1 'polypeptide(L)'
;MLSRLRPDEERYARRMARIARWDRPIEGRAARLRAWANMLLVDHGIFRLAYLNAHRVTPRLWRAAQPAPGQIAWFARQGVKTIVNLRGGREHGSWPLQREACERHGIALVDFVLRSRGAPERETILASKAFFATLTEPALVHCKSGADRAGFFAALYLLIHEERPLDEATRQLSLRYGHFRFAKTGILDAFFDTYRREGAAKGIAFLDWVETAYDPERLEREFKPGFLSSMIADRLIRRE
;
A
#
# COMPACT_ATOMS: atom_id res chain seq x y z
N MET A 1 -11.79 -3.00 20.02
CA MET A 1 -13.19 -2.53 20.20
C MET A 1 -13.31 -1.36 21.19
N LEU A 2 -12.44 -1.26 22.22
CA LEU A 2 -12.43 -0.14 23.19
C LEU A 2 -11.71 1.15 22.73
N SER A 3 -11.03 1.16 21.58
CA SER A 3 -10.22 2.30 21.12
C SER A 3 -11.01 3.42 20.43
N ARG A 4 -12.24 3.14 19.97
CA ARG A 4 -13.11 4.11 19.29
C ARG A 4 -13.92 4.99 20.25
N LEU A 5 -13.91 4.70 21.55
CA LEU A 5 -14.62 5.45 22.59
C LEU A 5 -13.77 6.58 23.22
N ARG A 6 -12.55 6.79 22.73
CA ARG A 6 -11.60 7.76 23.30
C ARG A 6 -11.58 9.06 22.50
N PRO A 7 -11.38 10.22 23.14
CA PRO A 7 -11.23 11.51 22.46
C PRO A 7 -10.16 11.47 21.37
N ASP A 8 -10.36 12.24 20.30
CA ASP A 8 -9.51 12.27 19.10
C ASP A 8 -8.05 12.61 19.42
N GLU A 9 -7.84 13.56 20.34
CA GLU A 9 -6.51 13.97 20.83
C GLU A 9 -5.76 12.83 21.51
N GLU A 10 -6.43 12.04 22.36
CA GLU A 10 -5.80 10.89 23.01
C GLU A 10 -5.39 9.81 22.00
N ARG A 11 -6.20 9.60 20.97
CA ARG A 11 -5.87 8.63 19.91
C ARG A 11 -4.65 9.10 19.14
N TYR A 12 -4.59 10.39 18.83
CA TYR A 12 -3.45 11.02 18.16
C TYR A 12 -2.18 10.93 19.02
N ALA A 13 -2.23 11.33 20.29
CA ALA A 13 -1.10 11.27 21.20
C ALA A 13 -0.53 9.84 21.34
N ARG A 14 -1.40 8.83 21.47
CA ARG A 14 -0.98 7.42 21.52
C ARG A 14 -0.35 6.94 20.22
N ARG A 15 -0.87 7.39 19.07
CA ARG A 15 -0.27 7.12 17.76
C ARG A 15 1.13 7.71 17.68
N MET A 16 1.29 8.98 18.05
CA MET A 16 2.59 9.65 18.06
C MET A 16 3.58 8.96 19.00
N ALA A 17 3.13 8.52 20.18
CA ALA A 17 3.98 7.76 21.11
C ALA A 17 4.46 6.42 20.53
N ARG A 18 3.63 5.72 19.72
CA ARG A 18 4.06 4.50 19.02
C ARG A 18 5.07 4.80 17.92
N ILE A 19 4.84 5.85 17.12
CA ILE A 19 5.79 6.28 16.09
C ILE A 19 7.14 6.61 16.73
N ALA A 20 7.14 7.48 17.74
CA ALA A 20 8.35 7.89 18.45
C ALA A 20 9.12 6.72 19.08
N ARG A 21 8.43 5.64 19.45
CA ARG A 21 9.06 4.41 19.95
C ARG A 21 9.77 3.63 18.84
N TRP A 22 9.13 3.46 17.69
CA TRP A 22 9.60 2.57 16.64
C TRP A 22 10.46 3.27 15.57
N ASP A 23 10.49 4.60 15.55
CA ASP A 23 11.38 5.34 14.66
C ASP A 23 12.84 5.36 15.16
N ARG A 24 13.08 4.90 16.39
CA ARG A 24 14.41 4.75 16.98
C ARG A 24 15.13 3.50 16.45
N PRO A 25 16.48 3.52 16.37
CA PRO A 25 17.28 2.34 16.07
C PRO A 25 17.04 1.19 17.05
N ILE A 26 17.25 -0.05 16.59
CA ILE A 26 17.11 -1.26 17.43
C ILE A 26 18.43 -1.52 18.17
N GLU A 27 18.45 -1.16 19.46
CA GLU A 27 19.64 -1.32 20.31
C GLU A 27 19.58 -2.59 21.18
N GLY A 28 20.53 -3.49 20.96
CA GLY A 28 20.69 -4.71 21.76
C GLY A 28 19.65 -5.81 21.48
N ARG A 29 19.86 -6.97 22.13
CA ARG A 29 19.06 -8.18 21.90
C ARG A 29 17.62 -8.02 22.36
N ALA A 30 17.40 -7.39 23.51
CA ALA A 30 16.05 -7.21 24.08
C ALA A 30 15.17 -6.30 23.22
N ALA A 31 15.68 -5.17 22.70
CA ALA A 31 14.92 -4.31 21.80
C ALA A 31 14.58 -5.03 20.48
N ARG A 32 15.53 -5.82 19.96
CA ARG A 32 15.30 -6.64 18.75
C ARG A 32 14.21 -7.66 18.95
N LEU A 33 14.23 -8.40 20.06
CA LEU A 33 13.16 -9.35 20.39
C LEU A 33 11.80 -8.66 20.52
N ARG A 34 11.74 -7.47 21.15
CA ARG A 34 10.50 -6.68 21.24
C ARG A 34 10.00 -6.21 19.87
N ALA A 35 10.90 -5.78 18.98
CA ALA A 35 10.54 -5.39 17.62
C ALA A 35 9.96 -6.57 16.83
N TRP A 36 10.59 -7.74 16.92
CA TRP A 36 10.09 -8.97 16.31
C TRP A 36 8.74 -9.39 16.90
N ALA A 37 8.61 -9.46 18.22
CA ALA A 37 7.34 -9.82 18.86
C ALA A 37 6.22 -8.85 18.47
N ASN A 38 6.49 -7.54 18.45
CA ASN A 38 5.52 -6.55 17.99
C ASN A 38 5.15 -6.71 16.52
N MET A 39 6.14 -6.93 15.65
CA MET A 39 5.91 -7.17 14.22
C MET A 39 5.03 -8.41 14.02
N LEU A 40 5.33 -9.52 14.70
CA LEU A 40 4.62 -10.78 14.55
C LEU A 40 3.19 -10.71 15.08
N LEU A 41 3.00 -10.18 16.30
CA LEU A 41 1.75 -10.28 17.04
C LEU A 41 0.86 -9.05 16.87
N VAL A 42 1.43 -7.84 16.90
CA VAL A 42 0.67 -6.58 16.86
C VAL A 42 0.46 -6.09 15.42
N ASP A 43 1.50 -6.15 14.59
CA ASP A 43 1.39 -5.83 13.16
C ASP A 43 0.91 -7.02 12.32
N HIS A 44 0.59 -8.14 12.97
CA HIS A 44 0.09 -9.37 12.32
C HIS A 44 1.09 -9.94 11.31
N GLY A 45 2.38 -9.76 11.58
CA GLY A 45 3.50 -10.20 10.77
C GLY A 45 3.54 -11.71 10.55
N ILE A 46 2.97 -12.50 11.47
CA ILE A 46 2.93 -13.95 11.36
C ILE A 46 2.29 -14.44 10.05
N PHE A 47 1.21 -13.79 9.60
CA PHE A 47 0.53 -14.20 8.38
C PHE A 47 1.33 -13.87 7.11
N ARG A 48 2.08 -12.77 7.12
CA ARG A 48 2.90 -12.34 5.96
C ARG A 48 4.26 -13.05 5.93
N LEU A 49 4.67 -13.68 7.03
CA LEU A 49 5.73 -14.69 7.01
C LEU A 49 5.27 -15.98 6.32
N ALA A 50 4.05 -16.42 6.59
CA ALA A 50 3.47 -17.60 5.95
C ALA A 50 3.14 -17.36 4.46
N TYR A 51 2.58 -16.19 4.13
CA TYR A 51 2.25 -15.81 2.76
C TYR A 51 2.55 -14.32 2.51
N LEU A 52 3.65 -14.06 1.81
CA LEU A 52 4.10 -12.70 1.51
C LEU A 52 3.26 -11.99 0.43
N ASN A 53 2.39 -12.70 -0.29
CA ASN A 53 1.64 -12.16 -1.43
C ASN A 53 2.56 -11.46 -2.45
N ALA A 54 3.72 -12.06 -2.71
CA ALA A 54 4.77 -11.47 -3.54
C ALA A 54 4.59 -11.88 -5.00
N HIS A 55 4.48 -10.90 -5.89
CA HIS A 55 4.29 -11.12 -7.32
C HIS A 55 5.13 -10.13 -8.13
N ARG A 56 5.63 -10.61 -9.26
CA ARG A 56 6.27 -9.76 -10.26
C ARG A 56 5.18 -9.10 -11.10
N VAL A 57 5.18 -7.77 -11.18
CA VAL A 57 4.25 -6.97 -11.99
C VAL A 57 4.83 -6.81 -13.40
N THR A 58 6.08 -6.35 -13.47
CA THR A 58 6.90 -6.27 -14.68
C THR A 58 8.31 -6.79 -14.35
N PRO A 59 9.22 -6.96 -15.32
CA PRO A 59 10.62 -7.25 -15.00
C PRO A 59 11.26 -6.24 -14.02
N ARG A 60 10.73 -5.02 -13.95
CA ARG A 60 11.25 -3.89 -13.18
C ARG A 60 10.50 -3.65 -11.86
N LEU A 61 9.29 -4.20 -11.68
CA LEU A 61 8.48 -3.96 -10.49
C LEU A 61 7.96 -5.25 -9.85
N TRP A 62 8.16 -5.37 -8.54
CA TRP A 62 7.52 -6.35 -7.67
C TRP A 62 6.47 -5.69 -6.78
N ARG A 63 5.45 -6.45 -6.41
CA ARG A 63 4.47 -6.10 -5.37
C ARG A 63 4.45 -7.16 -4.28
N ALA A 64 4.28 -6.77 -3.02
CA ALA A 64 4.16 -7.71 -1.90
C ALA A 64 3.42 -7.15 -0.67
N ALA A 65 3.11 -8.02 0.30
CA ALA A 65 2.97 -7.62 1.69
C ALA A 65 4.31 -7.14 2.24
N GLN A 66 4.30 -6.43 3.38
CA GLN A 66 5.54 -5.88 3.95
C GLN A 66 6.51 -7.02 4.30
N PRO A 67 7.70 -7.07 3.67
CA PRO A 67 8.63 -8.17 3.86
C PRO A 67 9.32 -8.10 5.22
N ALA A 68 9.63 -9.26 5.77
CA ALA A 68 10.52 -9.42 6.90
C ALA A 68 12.00 -9.33 6.46
N PRO A 69 12.95 -9.11 7.38
CA PRO A 69 14.38 -8.95 7.05
C PRO A 69 14.96 -10.04 6.12
N GLY A 70 14.66 -11.33 6.36
CA GLY A 70 15.14 -12.40 5.48
C GLY A 70 14.53 -12.39 4.07
N GLN A 71 13.31 -11.88 3.92
CA GLN A 71 12.66 -11.70 2.62
C GLN A 71 13.24 -10.49 1.89
N ILE A 72 13.60 -9.41 2.60
CA ILE A 72 14.34 -8.26 2.03
C ILE A 72 15.69 -8.73 1.47
N ALA A 73 16.42 -9.57 2.22
CA ALA A 73 17.66 -10.17 1.73
C ALA A 73 17.46 -11.02 0.47
N TRP A 74 16.31 -11.71 0.33
CA TRP A 74 15.96 -12.43 -0.89
C TRP A 74 15.73 -11.47 -2.07
N PHE A 75 14.96 -10.41 -1.88
CA PHE A 75 14.73 -9.40 -2.92
C PHE A 75 16.01 -8.68 -3.35
N ALA A 76 16.93 -8.39 -2.41
CA ALA A 76 18.25 -7.86 -2.72
C ALA A 76 19.01 -8.76 -3.70
N ARG A 77 18.98 -10.08 -3.46
CA ARG A 77 19.59 -11.08 -4.36
C ARG A 77 18.87 -11.20 -5.71
N GLN A 78 17.62 -10.76 -5.81
CA GLN A 78 16.90 -10.65 -7.09
C GLN A 78 17.19 -9.31 -7.81
N GLY A 79 18.09 -8.48 -7.28
CA GLY A 79 18.46 -7.20 -7.86
C GLY A 79 17.52 -6.05 -7.52
N VAL A 80 16.63 -6.19 -6.54
CA VAL A 80 15.81 -5.05 -6.06
C VAL A 80 16.71 -3.99 -5.45
N LYS A 81 16.60 -2.76 -5.96
CA LYS A 81 17.38 -1.59 -5.53
C LYS A 81 16.59 -0.67 -4.61
N THR A 82 15.27 -0.65 -4.76
CA THR A 82 14.38 0.23 -3.97
C THR A 82 13.20 -0.54 -3.41
N ILE A 83 12.86 -0.27 -2.15
CA ILE A 83 11.60 -0.68 -1.53
C ILE A 83 10.74 0.56 -1.29
N VAL A 84 9.51 0.53 -1.80
CA VAL A 84 8.51 1.59 -1.65
C VAL A 84 7.48 1.19 -0.60
N ASN A 85 7.41 1.94 0.50
CA ASN A 85 6.44 1.75 1.56
C ASN A 85 5.17 2.58 1.32
N LEU A 86 4.06 1.90 1.07
CA LEU A 86 2.77 2.54 0.82
C LEU A 86 1.95 2.82 2.09
N ARG A 87 2.45 2.39 3.26
CA ARG A 87 1.64 2.42 4.48
C ARG A 87 1.60 3.79 5.14
N GLY A 88 2.71 4.55 5.06
CA GLY A 88 2.97 5.72 5.90
C GLY A 88 3.04 5.41 7.42
N GLY A 89 2.83 4.15 7.82
CA GLY A 89 2.71 3.72 9.20
C GLY A 89 4.04 3.24 9.76
N ARG A 90 4.60 4.04 10.68
CA ARG A 90 5.84 3.75 11.42
C ARG A 90 5.57 3.32 12.87
N GLU A 91 4.38 2.75 13.11
CA GLU A 91 3.82 2.50 14.44
C GLU A 91 4.14 1.11 15.02
N HIS A 92 4.89 0.31 14.28
CA HIS A 92 5.10 -1.10 14.57
C HIS A 92 6.58 -1.47 14.48
N GLY A 93 6.96 -2.53 15.19
CA GLY A 93 8.31 -3.09 15.15
C GLY A 93 8.76 -3.56 13.77
N SER A 94 7.84 -3.71 12.81
CA SER A 94 8.16 -3.94 11.40
C SER A 94 8.95 -2.82 10.76
N TRP A 95 8.74 -1.56 11.18
CA TRP A 95 9.41 -0.40 10.61
C TRP A 95 10.93 -0.40 10.84
N PRO A 96 11.44 -0.43 12.09
CA PRO A 96 12.88 -0.39 12.29
C PRO A 96 13.57 -1.68 11.82
N LEU A 97 12.88 -2.83 11.85
CA LEU A 97 13.39 -4.08 11.27
C LEU A 97 13.58 -3.98 9.76
N GLN A 98 12.63 -3.34 9.06
CA GLN A 98 12.72 -3.12 7.62
C GLN A 98 13.84 -2.14 7.28
N ARG A 99 13.93 -1.01 7.98
CA ARG A 99 14.99 -0.01 7.79
C ARG A 99 16.38 -0.64 7.89
N GLU A 100 16.65 -1.33 9.00
CA GLU A 100 17.95 -1.96 9.23
C GLU A 100 18.27 -3.03 8.17
N ALA A 101 17.26 -3.78 7.71
CA ALA A 101 17.45 -4.77 6.65
C ALA A 101 17.73 -4.12 5.29
N CYS A 102 17.03 -3.03 4.95
CA CYS A 102 17.30 -2.27 3.73
C CYS A 102 18.71 -1.68 3.74
N GLU A 103 19.10 -1.03 4.84
CA GLU A 103 20.45 -0.45 5.04
C GLU A 103 21.53 -1.54 4.88
N ARG A 104 21.35 -2.69 5.55
CA ARG A 104 22.28 -3.84 5.47
C ARG A 104 22.48 -4.37 4.05
N HIS A 105 21.46 -4.27 3.19
CA HIS A 105 21.49 -4.81 1.84
C HIS A 105 21.64 -3.74 0.76
N GLY A 106 21.91 -2.48 1.13
CA GLY A 106 22.08 -1.37 0.18
C GLY A 106 20.81 -1.06 -0.62
N ILE A 107 19.64 -1.34 -0.05
CA ILE A 107 18.34 -1.05 -0.68
C ILE A 107 17.85 0.31 -0.20
N ALA A 108 17.49 1.19 -1.13
CA ALA A 108 16.82 2.44 -0.81
C ALA A 108 15.41 2.15 -0.26
N LEU A 109 15.06 2.72 0.89
CA LEU A 109 13.71 2.64 1.45
C LEU A 109 13.04 4.01 1.35
N VAL A 110 11.99 4.11 0.52
CA VAL A 110 11.28 5.37 0.26
C VAL A 110 9.79 5.21 0.57
N ASP A 111 9.12 6.31 0.90
CA ASP A 111 7.68 6.33 1.17
C ASP A 111 6.92 6.91 -0.03
N PHE A 112 5.80 6.27 -0.40
CA PHE A 112 4.78 6.84 -1.27
C PHE A 112 3.41 6.46 -0.73
N VAL A 113 2.86 7.28 0.16
CA VAL A 113 1.73 6.87 1.00
C VAL A 113 0.44 6.83 0.19
N LEU A 114 -0.26 5.69 0.25
CA LEU A 114 -1.56 5.51 -0.39
C LEU A 114 -2.61 5.10 0.63
N ARG A 115 -3.85 5.53 0.39
CA ARG A 115 -5.05 5.03 1.07
C ARG A 115 -5.66 3.89 0.25
N SER A 116 -6.39 3.00 0.90
CA SER A 116 -7.12 1.93 0.20
C SER A 116 -8.58 1.81 0.58
N ARG A 117 -9.12 2.73 1.37
CA ARG A 117 -10.52 2.70 1.83
C ARG A 117 -11.22 4.05 1.66
N GLY A 118 -10.61 4.96 0.91
CA GLY A 118 -11.15 6.27 0.53
C GLY A 118 -10.75 6.58 -0.90
N ALA A 119 -11.39 7.58 -1.49
CA ALA A 119 -11.12 8.01 -2.86
C ALA A 119 -9.65 8.43 -2.99
N PRO A 120 -8.96 8.05 -4.09
CA PRO A 120 -7.61 8.51 -4.33
C PRO A 120 -7.52 10.04 -4.36
N GLU A 121 -6.58 10.63 -3.61
CA GLU A 121 -6.37 12.07 -3.58
C GLU A 121 -5.77 12.55 -4.91
N ARG A 122 -6.31 13.63 -5.49
CA ARG A 122 -5.89 14.14 -6.81
C ARG A 122 -4.40 14.44 -6.84
N GLU A 123 -3.92 15.15 -5.82
CA GLU A 123 -2.54 15.58 -5.66
C GLU A 123 -1.59 14.39 -5.60
N THR A 124 -1.98 13.33 -4.88
CA THR A 124 -1.19 12.10 -4.77
C THR A 124 -1.08 11.38 -6.13
N ILE A 125 -2.16 11.35 -6.91
CA ILE A 125 -2.14 10.73 -8.25
C ILE A 125 -1.28 11.53 -9.21
N LEU A 126 -1.40 12.86 -9.22
CA LEU A 126 -0.56 13.72 -10.07
C LEU A 126 0.93 13.61 -9.69
N ALA A 127 1.25 13.53 -8.39
CA ALA A 127 2.62 13.36 -7.91
C ALA A 127 3.24 12.00 -8.31
N SER A 128 2.42 10.98 -8.61
CA SER A 128 2.91 9.65 -8.97
C SER A 128 3.78 9.64 -10.24
N LYS A 129 3.50 10.51 -11.22
CA LYS A 129 4.31 10.62 -12.45
C LYS A 129 5.76 10.98 -12.14
N ALA A 130 5.96 12.03 -11.33
CA ALA A 130 7.29 12.46 -10.91
C ALA A 130 7.97 11.41 -10.01
N PHE A 131 7.20 10.75 -9.14
CA PHE A 131 7.70 9.66 -8.31
C PHE A 131 8.23 8.51 -9.17
N PHE A 132 7.48 8.04 -10.17
CA PHE A 132 7.93 6.96 -11.06
C PHE A 132 9.15 7.35 -11.89
N ALA A 133 9.22 8.59 -12.37
CA ALA A 133 10.37 9.07 -13.14
C ALA A 133 11.69 9.06 -12.35
N THR A 134 11.62 9.14 -11.02
CA THR A 134 12.79 9.14 -10.12
C THR A 134 13.01 7.79 -9.43
N LEU A 135 12.12 6.82 -9.63
CA LEU A 135 12.18 5.53 -8.96
C LEU A 135 13.33 4.69 -9.51
N THR A 136 14.27 4.31 -8.64
CA THR A 136 15.38 3.43 -9.04
C THR A 136 14.92 1.97 -9.07
N GLU A 137 15.00 1.36 -10.24
CA GLU A 137 14.50 0.01 -10.54
C GLU A 137 15.63 -1.03 -10.69
N PRO A 138 15.37 -2.34 -10.45
CA PRO A 138 14.10 -2.94 -10.05
C PRO A 138 13.61 -2.54 -8.65
N ALA A 139 12.31 -2.30 -8.50
CA ALA A 139 11.70 -1.87 -7.25
C ALA A 139 10.74 -2.93 -6.68
N LEU A 140 10.57 -2.93 -5.36
CA LEU A 140 9.52 -3.65 -4.65
C LEU A 140 8.60 -2.65 -3.97
N VAL A 141 7.32 -2.68 -4.31
CA VAL A 141 6.30 -1.94 -3.56
C VAL A 141 5.61 -2.84 -2.55
N HIS A 142 5.35 -2.32 -1.34
CA HIS A 142 4.58 -3.08 -0.36
C HIS A 142 3.55 -2.25 0.39
N CYS A 143 2.53 -2.95 0.88
CA CYS A 143 1.61 -2.44 1.89
C CYS A 143 1.54 -3.41 3.08
N LYS A 144 0.40 -3.54 3.77
CA LYS A 144 0.25 -4.50 4.86
C LYS A 144 0.11 -5.94 4.35
N SER A 145 -0.77 -6.17 3.39
CA SER A 145 -1.12 -7.49 2.83
C SER A 145 -0.71 -7.71 1.37
N GLY A 146 -0.19 -6.68 0.69
CA GLY A 146 0.13 -6.76 -0.74
C GLY A 146 -1.07 -6.76 -1.69
N ALA A 147 -2.29 -6.59 -1.16
CA ALA A 147 -3.52 -6.57 -1.95
C ALA A 147 -3.84 -5.16 -2.47
N ASP A 148 -4.48 -4.32 -1.66
CA ASP A 148 -5.16 -3.11 -2.17
C ASP A 148 -4.19 -2.00 -2.60
N ARG A 149 -3.44 -1.40 -1.65
CA ARG A 149 -2.51 -0.29 -1.97
C ARG A 149 -1.43 -0.71 -2.96
N ALA A 150 -0.88 -1.91 -2.78
CA ALA A 150 0.15 -2.42 -3.67
C ALA A 150 -0.40 -2.71 -5.07
N GLY A 151 -1.64 -3.18 -5.18
CA GLY A 151 -2.33 -3.35 -6.46
C GLY A 151 -2.68 -2.04 -7.12
N PHE A 152 -3.13 -1.06 -6.34
CA PHE A 152 -3.43 0.28 -6.84
C PHE A 152 -2.17 0.98 -7.35
N PHE A 153 -1.08 0.95 -6.57
CA PHE A 153 0.22 1.45 -7.01
C PHE A 153 0.70 0.74 -8.29
N ALA A 154 0.59 -0.58 -8.35
CA ALA A 154 0.98 -1.36 -9.54
C ALA A 154 0.14 -0.99 -10.77
N ALA A 155 -1.17 -0.75 -10.59
CA ALA A 155 -2.04 -0.27 -11.67
C ALA A 155 -1.64 1.12 -12.14
N LEU A 156 -1.38 2.07 -11.22
CA LEU A 156 -0.89 3.40 -11.58
C LEU A 156 0.46 3.35 -12.29
N TYR A 157 1.40 2.53 -11.82
CA TYR A 157 2.70 2.35 -12.46
C TYR A 157 2.54 1.83 -13.90
N LEU A 158 1.72 0.79 -14.09
CA LEU A 158 1.45 0.24 -15.43
C LEU A 158 0.81 1.28 -16.35
N LEU A 159 -0.14 2.07 -15.85
CA LEU A 159 -0.90 3.03 -16.65
C LEU A 159 -0.10 4.31 -16.98
N ILE A 160 0.67 4.82 -16.01
CA ILE A 160 1.32 6.14 -16.09
C ILE A 160 2.78 6.03 -16.54
N HIS A 161 3.51 5.02 -16.05
CA HIS A 161 4.94 4.88 -16.32
C HIS A 161 5.24 3.92 -17.48
N GLU A 162 4.51 2.81 -17.57
CA GLU A 162 4.69 1.80 -18.64
C GLU A 162 3.67 1.97 -19.79
N GLU A 163 2.77 2.98 -19.69
CA GLU A 163 1.74 3.32 -20.69
C GLU A 163 0.91 2.12 -21.18
N ARG A 164 0.66 1.16 -20.29
CA ARG A 164 -0.10 -0.06 -20.58
C ARG A 164 -1.60 0.22 -20.64
N PRO A 165 -2.37 -0.58 -21.40
CA PRO A 165 -3.82 -0.43 -21.47
C PRO A 165 -4.50 -0.47 -20.09
N LEU A 166 -5.54 0.33 -19.90
CA LEU A 166 -6.30 0.43 -18.64
C LEU A 166 -6.78 -0.94 -18.13
N ASP A 167 -7.24 -1.81 -19.03
CA ASP A 167 -7.73 -3.14 -18.67
C ASP A 167 -6.61 -4.11 -18.26
N GLU A 168 -5.37 -3.86 -18.67
CA GLU A 168 -4.21 -4.59 -18.16
C GLU A 168 -3.81 -4.07 -16.78
N ALA A 169 -3.72 -2.75 -16.63
CA ALA A 169 -3.36 -2.11 -15.36
C ALA A 169 -4.31 -2.49 -14.22
N THR A 170 -5.62 -2.43 -14.48
CA THR A 170 -6.66 -2.69 -13.46
C THR A 170 -6.72 -4.15 -12.99
N ARG A 171 -6.15 -5.12 -13.72
CA ARG A 171 -6.02 -6.52 -13.25
C ARG A 171 -5.18 -6.66 -11.98
N GLN A 172 -4.38 -5.65 -11.65
CA GLN A 172 -3.65 -5.59 -10.38
C GLN A 172 -4.59 -5.44 -9.16
N LEU A 173 -5.85 -5.06 -9.38
CA LEU A 173 -6.92 -5.10 -8.39
C LEU A 173 -7.83 -6.30 -8.67
N SER A 174 -7.46 -7.48 -8.14
CA SER A 174 -8.23 -8.70 -8.38
C SER A 174 -8.14 -9.70 -7.22
N LEU A 175 -9.08 -10.65 -7.21
CA LEU A 175 -9.13 -11.75 -6.23
C LEU A 175 -7.84 -12.56 -6.20
N ARG A 176 -7.11 -12.66 -7.32
CA ARG A 176 -5.79 -13.29 -7.41
C ARG A 176 -4.82 -12.77 -6.36
N TYR A 177 -4.91 -11.49 -6.02
CA TYR A 177 -4.03 -10.81 -5.06
C TYR A 177 -4.72 -10.57 -3.71
N GLY A 178 -5.90 -11.13 -3.48
CA GLY A 178 -6.70 -10.93 -2.27
C GLY A 178 -7.42 -9.58 -2.20
N HIS A 179 -7.64 -8.93 -3.34
CA HIS A 179 -8.42 -7.69 -3.41
C HIS A 179 -9.91 -7.97 -3.64
N PHE A 180 -10.77 -7.32 -2.86
CA PHE A 180 -12.22 -7.50 -2.91
C PHE A 180 -12.93 -6.19 -3.29
N ARG A 181 -13.42 -6.14 -4.52
CA ARG A 181 -14.13 -5.00 -5.11
C ARG A 181 -15.43 -4.61 -4.40
N PHE A 182 -16.06 -5.54 -3.70
CA PHE A 182 -17.34 -5.28 -3.01
C PHE A 182 -17.16 -4.79 -1.57
N ALA A 183 -15.93 -4.74 -1.07
CA ALA A 183 -15.59 -4.15 0.23
C ALA A 183 -15.31 -2.65 0.08
N LYS A 184 -14.96 -1.96 1.18
CA LYS A 184 -14.56 -0.54 1.15
C LYS A 184 -13.38 -0.26 0.22
N THR A 185 -12.56 -1.27 -0.04
CA THR A 185 -11.43 -1.21 -0.97
C THR A 185 -11.83 -1.10 -2.43
N GLY A 186 -13.09 -1.43 -2.75
CA GLY A 186 -13.66 -1.26 -4.09
C GLY A 186 -13.73 0.19 -4.59
N ILE A 187 -13.49 1.17 -3.73
CA ILE A 187 -13.39 2.57 -4.17
C ILE A 187 -12.22 2.78 -5.14
N LEU A 188 -11.17 1.95 -5.05
CA LEU A 188 -10.03 1.96 -5.98
C LEU A 188 -10.43 1.44 -7.36
N ASP A 189 -11.33 0.46 -7.42
CA ASP A 189 -11.93 0.02 -8.67
C ASP A 189 -12.82 1.12 -9.27
N ALA A 190 -13.72 1.68 -8.43
CA ALA A 190 -14.65 2.72 -8.85
C ALA A 190 -13.94 3.95 -9.41
N PHE A 191 -12.76 4.27 -8.88
CA PHE A 191 -11.87 5.30 -9.45
C PHE A 191 -11.50 5.01 -10.91
N PHE A 192 -10.97 3.81 -11.21
CA PHE A 192 -10.61 3.45 -12.58
C PHE A 192 -11.82 3.30 -13.49
N ASP A 193 -12.97 2.87 -12.98
CA ASP A 193 -14.21 2.80 -13.76
C ASP A 193 -14.76 4.18 -14.10
N THR A 194 -14.60 5.14 -13.18
CA THR A 194 -14.92 6.55 -13.41
C THR A 194 -14.02 7.10 -14.51
N TYR A 195 -12.71 6.84 -14.45
CA TYR A 195 -11.80 7.19 -15.54
C TYR A 195 -12.22 6.54 -16.87
N ARG A 196 -12.56 5.24 -16.88
CA ARG A 196 -13.00 4.56 -18.10
C ARG A 196 -14.19 5.26 -18.76
N ARG A 197 -15.19 5.64 -17.96
CA ARG A 197 -16.43 6.28 -18.43
C ARG A 197 -16.24 7.74 -18.82
N GLU A 198 -15.48 8.48 -18.03
CA GLU A 198 -15.45 9.95 -18.11
C GLU A 198 -14.21 10.50 -18.78
N GLY A 199 -13.11 9.74 -18.81
CA GLY A 199 -11.86 10.10 -19.46
C GLY A 199 -11.59 9.25 -20.69
N ALA A 200 -11.29 7.96 -20.51
CA ALA A 200 -10.84 7.08 -21.59
C ALA A 200 -11.86 6.97 -22.74
N ALA A 201 -13.15 6.79 -22.43
CA ALA A 201 -14.22 6.74 -23.45
C ALA A 201 -14.39 8.06 -24.25
N LYS A 202 -13.85 9.17 -23.73
CA LYS A 202 -13.86 10.49 -24.37
C LYS A 202 -12.49 10.86 -24.97
N GLY A 203 -11.52 9.95 -24.96
CA GLY A 203 -10.17 10.17 -25.47
C GLY A 203 -9.29 11.07 -24.58
N ILE A 204 -9.65 11.28 -23.31
CA ILE A 204 -8.86 12.10 -22.39
C ILE A 204 -7.77 11.22 -21.74
N ALA A 205 -6.52 11.69 -21.78
CA ALA A 205 -5.41 11.02 -21.12
C ALA A 205 -5.63 10.93 -19.59
N PHE A 206 -5.07 9.90 -18.96
CA PHE A 206 -5.37 9.59 -17.55
C PHE A 206 -5.06 10.76 -16.62
N LEU A 207 -3.88 11.36 -16.72
CA LEU A 207 -3.48 12.45 -15.83
C LEU A 207 -4.25 13.75 -16.14
N ASP A 208 -4.55 14.04 -17.40
CA ASP A 208 -5.36 15.20 -17.78
C ASP A 208 -6.78 15.07 -17.20
N TRP A 209 -7.36 13.87 -17.22
CA TRP A 209 -8.64 13.61 -16.57
C TRP A 209 -8.57 13.78 -15.05
N VAL A 210 -7.49 13.29 -14.40
CA VAL A 210 -7.27 13.48 -12.97
C VAL A 210 -7.20 14.97 -12.61
N GLU A 211 -6.51 15.76 -13.43
CA GLU A 211 -6.33 17.20 -13.21
C GLU A 211 -7.61 18.00 -13.42
N THR A 212 -8.37 17.69 -14.47
CA THR A 212 -9.44 18.58 -14.95
C THR A 212 -10.86 18.12 -14.60
N ALA A 213 -11.09 16.82 -14.41
CA ALA A 213 -12.44 16.25 -14.33
C ALA A 213 -12.69 15.35 -13.12
N TYR A 214 -11.65 14.71 -12.57
CA TYR A 214 -11.79 13.80 -11.44
C TYR A 214 -12.14 14.52 -10.13
N ASP A 215 -13.26 14.17 -9.52
CA ASP A 215 -13.70 14.67 -8.21
C ASP A 215 -13.66 13.55 -7.16
N PRO A 216 -12.68 13.56 -6.23
CA PRO A 216 -12.57 12.57 -5.16
C PRO A 216 -13.79 12.57 -4.22
N GLU A 217 -14.35 13.74 -3.90
CA GLU A 217 -15.49 13.83 -2.98
C GLU A 217 -16.75 13.25 -3.63
N ARG A 218 -16.96 13.51 -4.93
CA ARG A 218 -18.06 12.89 -5.68
C ARG A 218 -17.93 11.37 -5.69
N LEU A 219 -16.72 10.86 -5.95
CA LEU A 219 -16.48 9.42 -5.93
C LEU A 219 -16.78 8.81 -4.55
N GLU A 220 -16.36 9.48 -3.47
CA GLU A 220 -16.61 9.02 -2.10
C GLU A 220 -18.11 9.01 -1.75
N ARG A 221 -18.88 10.01 -2.21
CA ARG A 221 -20.34 10.08 -2.02
C ARG A 221 -21.10 9.02 -2.82
N GLU A 222 -20.68 8.76 -4.05
CA GLU A 222 -21.34 7.82 -4.96
C GLU A 222 -21.00 6.36 -4.65
N PHE A 223 -19.79 6.10 -4.15
CA PHE A 223 -19.35 4.75 -3.85
C PHE A 223 -20.04 4.19 -2.59
N LYS A 224 -20.95 3.23 -2.79
CA LYS A 224 -21.60 2.48 -1.72
C LYS A 224 -21.10 1.02 -1.73
N PRO A 225 -20.29 0.59 -0.74
CA PRO A 225 -19.85 -0.81 -0.67
C PRO A 225 -21.06 -1.73 -0.47
N GLY A 226 -21.06 -2.89 -1.12
CA GLY A 226 -22.17 -3.84 -1.06
C GLY A 226 -22.40 -4.33 0.38
N PHE A 227 -23.59 -4.11 0.93
CA PHE A 227 -23.90 -4.28 2.37
C PHE A 227 -23.57 -5.67 2.95
N LEU A 228 -23.77 -6.74 2.17
CA LEU A 228 -23.44 -8.12 2.60
C LEU A 228 -21.95 -8.45 2.44
N SER A 229 -21.29 -7.88 1.42
CA SER A 229 -19.88 -8.11 1.18
C SER A 229 -18.99 -7.28 2.11
N SER A 230 -19.41 -6.07 2.49
CA SER A 230 -18.72 -5.29 3.52
C SER A 230 -18.74 -6.01 4.86
N MET A 231 -19.84 -6.66 5.25
CA MET A 231 -19.88 -7.47 6.48
C MET A 231 -19.02 -8.74 6.40
N ILE A 232 -19.01 -9.45 5.27
CA ILE A 232 -18.20 -10.67 5.12
C ILE A 232 -16.71 -10.33 4.99
N ALA A 233 -16.37 -9.31 4.21
CA ALA A 233 -15.00 -8.80 4.07
C ALA A 233 -14.52 -8.17 5.38
N ASP A 234 -15.33 -7.39 6.11
CA ASP A 234 -14.93 -6.83 7.41
C ASP A 234 -14.79 -7.94 8.49
N ARG A 235 -15.47 -9.09 8.33
CA ARG A 235 -15.38 -10.24 9.26
C ARG A 235 -14.21 -11.18 8.92
N LEU A 236 -13.88 -11.36 7.63
CA LEU A 236 -12.67 -12.06 7.15
C LEU A 236 -11.40 -11.19 7.27
N ILE A 237 -11.54 -9.88 7.11
CA ILE A 237 -10.51 -8.84 7.21
C ILE A 237 -10.73 -8.04 8.50
N ARG A 238 -10.91 -8.73 9.64
CA ARG A 238 -10.55 -8.12 10.94
C ARG A 238 -9.03 -7.96 11.01
N ARG A 239 -8.51 -7.06 10.18
CA ARG A 239 -7.17 -6.48 10.27
C ARG A 239 -7.35 -4.97 10.31
N GLU A 240 -7.06 -4.43 11.50
CA GLU A 240 -7.17 -3.04 12.00
C GLU A 240 -8.42 -2.75 12.84
#